data_AF-A0A7W6R583-F1
#
_entry.id   AF-A0A7W6R583-F1
#
_cell.length_a   1.000
_cell.length_b   1.000
_cell.length_c   1.000
_cell.angle_alpha   90.00
_cell.angle_beta   90.00
_cell.angle_gamma   90.00
#
_symmetry.space_group_name_H-M   'P 1'
#
loop_
_entity.id
_entity.type
_entity.pdbx_description
1 polymer ?
#
loop_
_entity_poly.entity_id
_entity_poly.type
_entity_poly.pdbx_seq_one_letter_code
_entity_poly.pdbx_strand_id
1 'polypeptide(L)'
;MRDGDPEAGSDKIRLKVGNCYIPIDPGNVGIISIGVIYGYAYEGHCYKLPKPKIMCLPVEATEILGDGCGCDCGYSRELGYSVWSLDKLERVIAFDLRADDLKTLVLDENLPGNRSPLAYAQTQLLAPQRLRD
;
A
#
# COMPACT_ATOMS: atom_id res chain seq x y z
N MET A 1 -11.51 -20.47 38.20
CA MET A 1 -11.96 -19.07 38.36
C MET A 1 -10.71 -18.25 38.71
N ARG A 2 -10.05 -17.53 37.81
CA ARG A 2 -10.43 -16.82 36.56
C ARG A 2 -9.32 -17.10 35.52
N ASP A 3 -9.63 -17.61 34.33
CA ASP A 3 -10.05 -16.88 33.13
C ASP A 3 -9.07 -15.81 32.65
N GLY A 4 -8.60 -16.00 31.42
CA GLY A 4 -8.05 -14.96 30.57
C GLY A 4 -6.63 -15.21 30.09
N ASP A 5 -6.43 -16.17 29.18
CA ASP A 5 -5.39 -15.99 28.16
C ASP A 5 -5.67 -14.64 27.48
N PRO A 6 -4.67 -13.75 27.32
CA PRO A 6 -4.85 -12.62 26.43
C PRO A 6 -5.00 -13.21 25.04
N GLU A 7 -6.23 -13.30 24.53
CA GLU A 7 -6.45 -13.42 23.10
C GLU A 7 -5.67 -12.27 22.48
N ALA A 8 -4.51 -12.59 21.92
CA ALA A 8 -3.75 -11.70 21.07
C ALA A 8 -4.75 -11.25 20.01
N GLY A 9 -5.24 -10.01 20.16
CA GLY A 9 -6.14 -9.39 19.22
C GLY A 9 -5.42 -9.42 17.88
N SER A 10 -5.74 -10.42 17.07
CA SER A 10 -5.30 -10.46 15.69
C SER A 10 -5.96 -9.23 15.07
N ASP A 11 -5.16 -8.19 14.83
CA ASP A 11 -5.59 -6.95 14.18
C ASP A 11 -6.02 -7.27 12.75
N LYS A 12 -7.19 -7.89 12.62
CA LYS A 12 -7.79 -8.27 11.35
C LYS A 12 -8.45 -7.04 10.78
N ILE A 13 -7.89 -6.51 9.70
CA ILE A 13 -8.54 -5.45 8.95
C ILE A 13 -9.76 -6.05 8.26
N ARG A 14 -10.94 -5.45 8.50
CA ARG A 14 -12.21 -5.89 7.91
C ARG A 14 -12.79 -4.78 7.07
N LEU A 15 -12.88 -5.01 5.76
CA LEU A 15 -13.63 -4.12 4.87
C LEU A 15 -15.10 -4.55 4.88
N LYS A 16 -16.00 -3.65 5.30
CA LYS A 16 -17.44 -3.92 5.36
C LYS A 16 -18.11 -3.45 4.08
N VAL A 17 -18.84 -4.35 3.42
CA VAL A 17 -19.69 -4.05 2.26
C VAL A 17 -21.09 -4.60 2.53
N GLY A 18 -22.03 -3.71 2.86
CA GLY A 18 -23.36 -4.10 3.32
C GLY A 18 -23.28 -4.98 4.57
N ASN A 19 -23.74 -6.23 4.44
CA ASN A 19 -23.71 -7.23 5.52
C ASN A 19 -22.52 -8.20 5.41
N CYS A 20 -21.66 -8.03 4.40
CA CYS A 20 -20.48 -8.86 4.18
C CYS A 20 -19.21 -8.18 4.70
N TYR A 21 -18.24 -8.98 5.12
CA TYR A 21 -16.91 -8.52 5.49
C TYR A 21 -15.86 -9.24 4.64
N ILE A 22 -14.90 -8.49 4.12
CA ILE A 22 -13.70 -9.03 3.51
C ILE A 22 -12.61 -8.99 4.58
N PRO A 23 -12.20 -10.13 5.15
CA PRO A 23 -11.07 -10.18 6.07
C PRO A 23 -9.78 -10.03 5.27
N ILE A 24 -8.91 -9.15 5.73
CA ILE A 24 -7.53 -9.03 5.24
C ILE A 24 -6.63 -9.53 6.37
N ASP A 25 -5.82 -10.54 6.05
CA ASP A 25 -4.87 -11.10 6.99
C ASP A 25 -3.51 -10.40 6.83
N PRO A 26 -3.07 -9.59 7.81
CA PRO A 26 -1.72 -9.01 7.81
C PRO A 26 -0.61 -10.05 8.06
N GLY A 27 -0.96 -11.29 8.40
CA GLY A 27 -0.04 -12.30 8.91
C GLY A 27 0.29 -12.06 10.39
N ASN A 28 1.47 -12.51 10.82
CA ASN A 28 1.96 -12.37 12.20
C ASN A 28 2.43 -10.94 12.54
N VAL A 29 1.82 -9.91 11.94
CA VAL A 29 2.21 -8.52 12.10
C VAL A 29 1.01 -7.73 12.63
N GLY A 30 1.18 -7.13 13.82
CA GLY A 30 0.19 -6.24 14.40
C GLY A 30 0.15 -4.93 13.63
N ILE A 31 -1.04 -4.48 13.25
CA ILE A 31 -1.22 -3.22 12.53
C ILE A 31 -1.53 -2.14 13.55
N ILE A 32 -0.62 -1.18 13.68
CA ILE A 32 -0.70 -0.15 14.72
C ILE A 32 -1.30 1.14 14.18
N SER A 33 -1.02 1.47 12.91
CA SER A 33 -1.47 2.74 12.33
C SER A 33 -1.88 2.63 10.87
N ILE A 34 -2.59 3.66 10.39
CA ILE A 34 -2.99 3.82 8.99
C ILE A 34 -2.64 5.25 8.56
N GLY A 35 -2.12 5.40 7.35
CA GLY A 35 -1.69 6.69 6.82
C GLY A 35 -1.83 6.80 5.30
N VAL A 36 -1.91 8.04 4.83
CA VAL A 36 -1.80 8.37 3.40
C VAL A 36 -0.35 8.75 3.12
N ILE A 37 0.33 7.91 2.36
CA ILE A 37 1.76 8.05 2.07
C ILE A 37 1.92 8.82 0.76
N TYR A 38 2.58 9.98 0.84
CA TYR A 38 2.85 10.86 -0.31
C TYR A 38 4.26 10.66 -0.89
N GLY A 39 5.19 10.19 -0.07
CA GLY A 39 6.60 10.05 -0.41
C GLY A 39 7.32 9.12 0.56
N TYR A 40 8.58 8.85 0.29
CA TYR A 40 9.44 8.05 1.15
C TYR A 40 10.87 8.59 1.11
N ALA A 41 11.65 8.29 2.15
CA ALA A 41 13.07 8.56 2.19
C ALA A 41 13.84 7.24 2.26
N TYR A 42 14.89 7.10 1.45
CA TYR A 42 15.73 5.91 1.41
C TYR A 42 17.16 6.32 1.02
N GLU A 43 18.16 5.80 1.75
CA GLU A 43 19.59 6.09 1.50
C GLU A 43 19.93 7.59 1.42
N GLY A 44 19.27 8.42 2.25
CA GLY A 44 19.49 9.88 2.29
C GLY A 44 18.81 10.66 1.17
N HIS A 45 18.05 9.98 0.30
CA HIS A 45 17.28 10.62 -0.77
C HIS A 45 15.78 10.59 -0.46
N CYS A 46 15.09 11.66 -0.86
CA CYS A 46 13.64 11.77 -0.71
C CYS A 46 12.96 11.61 -2.06
N TYR A 47 11.92 10.81 -2.09
CA TYR A 47 11.18 10.46 -3.29
C TYR A 47 9.71 10.79 -3.10
N LYS A 48 9.09 11.35 -4.15
CA LYS A 48 7.65 11.58 -4.20
C LYS A 48 6.98 10.43 -4.93
N LEU A 49 5.90 9.90 -4.36
CA LEU A 49 5.10 8.88 -5.03
C LEU A 49 4.26 9.53 -6.16
N PRO A 50 4.15 8.89 -7.33
CA PRO A 50 3.30 9.40 -8.42
C PRO A 50 1.82 9.52 -8.03
N LYS A 51 1.34 8.60 -7.18
CA LYS A 51 0.00 8.59 -6.60
C LYS A 51 0.15 8.29 -5.10
N PRO A 52 -0.51 9.07 -4.22
CA PRO A 52 -0.54 8.74 -2.80
C PRO A 52 -1.11 7.34 -2.56
N LYS A 53 -0.56 6.62 -1.59
CA LYS A 53 -0.98 5.26 -1.24
C LYS A 53 -1.52 5.26 0.18
N ILE A 54 -2.69 4.66 0.38
CA ILE A 54 -3.21 4.40 1.73
C ILE A 54 -2.53 3.13 2.23
N MET A 55 -1.84 3.19 3.37
CA MET A 55 -1.12 2.06 3.93
C MET A 55 -1.47 1.85 5.40
N CYS A 56 -1.59 0.58 5.79
CA CYS A 56 -1.61 0.13 7.17
C CYS A 56 -0.20 -0.34 7.56
N LEU A 57 0.32 0.18 8.66
CA LEU A 57 1.71 0.05 9.06
C LEU A 57 1.81 -0.53 10.49
N PRO A 58 2.86 -1.34 10.76
CA PRO A 58 3.08 -1.95 12.07
C PRO A 58 3.81 -1.06 13.07
N VAL A 59 3.92 0.24 12.78
CA VAL A 59 4.60 1.22 13.64
C VAL A 59 3.72 2.46 13.80
N GLU A 60 3.92 3.21 14.86
CA GLU A 60 3.24 4.49 15.07
C GLU A 60 3.83 5.58 14.19
N ALA A 61 2.99 6.57 13.86
CA ALA A 61 3.43 7.78 13.20
C ALA A 61 4.25 8.61 14.18
N THR A 62 5.40 9.11 13.72
CA THR A 62 6.25 10.03 14.48
C THR A 62 6.28 11.39 13.81
N GLU A 63 6.51 12.43 14.59
CA GLU A 63 6.69 13.77 14.04
C GLU A 63 8.04 13.87 13.33
N ILE A 64 8.08 14.63 12.25
CA ILE A 64 9.33 14.92 11.57
C ILE A 64 10.21 15.73 12.53
N LEU A 65 11.34 15.14 12.94
CA LEU A 65 12.38 15.84 13.69
C LEU A 65 12.93 16.94 12.76
N GLY A 66 12.72 18.20 13.15
CA GLY A 66 12.81 19.38 12.27
C GLY A 66 14.12 19.53 11.49
N ASP A 67 14.08 20.40 10.49
CA ASP A 67 14.99 20.93 9.44
C ASP A 67 16.51 20.63 9.44
N GLY A 68 17.08 19.96 10.44
CA GLY A 68 18.50 19.64 10.57
C GLY A 68 19.01 18.50 9.68
N CYS A 69 18.16 17.85 8.86
CA CYS A 69 18.64 16.83 7.93
C CYS A 69 19.33 17.42 6.69
N GLY A 70 19.21 18.73 6.44
CA GLY A 70 19.75 19.37 5.23
C GLY A 70 19.14 18.85 3.92
N CYS A 71 18.12 17.98 4.00
CA CYS A 71 17.39 17.45 2.88
C CYS A 71 16.19 18.37 2.62
N ASP A 72 16.24 19.16 1.56
CA ASP A 72 15.12 19.97 1.05
C ASP A 72 14.04 19.06 0.43
N CYS A 73 13.43 18.25 1.29
CA CYS A 73 12.47 17.22 0.89
C CYS A 73 11.03 17.75 0.76
N GLY A 74 10.80 19.00 1.17
CA GLY A 74 9.49 19.64 1.14
C GLY A 74 8.45 19.04 2.09
N TYR A 75 8.83 18.07 2.94
CA TYR A 75 7.97 17.51 3.98
C TYR A 75 8.39 18.10 5.33
N SER A 76 7.54 18.95 5.91
CA SER A 76 7.80 19.55 7.22
C SER A 76 6.66 19.27 8.19
N ARG A 77 7.00 19.30 9.48
CA ARG A 77 6.01 19.22 10.57
C ARG A 77 4.99 20.36 10.49
N GLU A 78 5.42 21.55 10.08
CA GLU A 78 4.55 22.74 9.98
C GLU A 78 3.42 22.56 8.95
N LEU A 79 3.66 21.75 7.92
CA LEU A 79 2.66 21.37 6.92
C LEU A 79 1.76 20.21 7.38
N GLY A 80 1.95 19.70 8.60
CA GLY A 80 1.16 18.61 9.17
C GLY A 80 1.60 17.22 8.72
N TYR A 81 2.79 17.06 8.14
CA TYR A 81 3.31 15.74 7.78
C TYR A 81 3.83 14.98 9.00
N SER A 82 3.62 13.66 8.98
CA SER A 82 4.19 12.69 9.91
C SER A 82 4.98 11.64 9.14
N VAL A 83 5.90 10.97 9.82
CA VAL A 83 6.78 9.96 9.23
C VAL A 83 6.66 8.64 9.98
N TRP A 84 6.73 7.55 9.22
CA TRP A 84 6.85 6.19 9.73
C TRP A 84 8.25 5.69 9.40
N SER A 85 8.98 5.18 10.40
CA SER A 85 10.29 4.56 10.21
C SER A 85 10.13 3.05 10.28
N LEU A 86 10.46 2.37 9.20
CA LEU A 86 10.26 0.93 9.01
C LEU A 86 11.53 0.33 8.42
N ASP A 87 11.81 -0.94 8.73
CA ASP A 87 12.84 -1.70 8.00
C ASP A 87 12.28 -2.21 6.66
N LYS A 88 13.17 -2.39 5.67
CA LYS A 88 12.83 -2.78 4.29
C LYS A 88 12.13 -4.14 4.19
N LEU A 89 12.25 -5.00 5.22
CA LEU A 89 11.66 -6.33 5.26
C LEU A 89 10.36 -6.40 6.06
N GLU A 90 9.89 -5.28 6.62
CA GLU A 90 8.63 -5.25 7.37
C GLU A 90 7.42 -5.42 6.45
N ARG A 91 6.40 -6.12 6.94
CA ARG A 91 5.15 -6.30 6.19
C ARG A 91 4.22 -5.11 6.43
N VAL A 92 3.70 -4.58 5.34
CA VAL A 92 2.70 -3.51 5.32
C VAL A 92 1.56 -3.89 4.39
N ILE A 93 0.38 -3.32 4.59
CA ILE A 93 -0.77 -3.50 3.69
C ILE A 93 -1.02 -2.18 2.97
N ALA A 94 -1.02 -2.20 1.64
CA ALA A 94 -1.36 -1.05 0.82
C ALA A 94 -2.74 -1.25 0.17
N PHE A 95 -3.59 -0.23 0.24
CA PHE A 95 -4.87 -0.20 -0.44
C PHE A 95 -4.79 0.59 -1.75
N ASP A 96 -5.28 0.00 -2.84
CA ASP A 96 -5.66 0.73 -4.06
C ASP A 96 -7.16 0.56 -4.25
N LEU A 97 -7.91 1.61 -3.94
CA LEU A 97 -9.36 1.67 -4.10
C LEU A 97 -9.66 2.56 -5.30
N ARG A 98 -10.46 2.04 -6.25
CA ARG A 98 -10.91 2.77 -7.44
C ARG A 98 -12.43 2.65 -7.53
N ALA A 99 -13.09 3.76 -7.79
CA ALA A 99 -14.52 3.82 -8.02
C ALA A 99 -14.73 4.43 -9.40
N ASP A 100 -15.19 3.61 -10.34
CA ASP A 100 -15.53 3.99 -11.72
C ASP A 100 -16.52 2.95 -12.28
N ASP A 101 -17.00 3.14 -13.50
CA ASP A 101 -17.87 2.16 -14.16
C ASP A 101 -17.10 0.87 -14.55
N LEU A 102 -17.84 -0.22 -14.76
CA LEU A 102 -17.24 -1.53 -15.07
C LEU A 102 -16.46 -1.53 -16.40
N LYS A 103 -16.89 -0.69 -17.36
CA LYS A 103 -16.20 -0.58 -18.65
C LYS A 103 -14.82 0.04 -18.42
N THR A 104 -14.75 1.11 -17.65
CA THR A 104 -13.48 1.79 -17.34
C THR A 104 -12.59 0.93 -16.44
N LEU A 105 -13.11 0.39 -15.33
CA LEU A 105 -12.30 -0.40 -14.37
C LEU A 105 -11.82 -1.75 -14.90
N VAL A 106 -12.58 -2.40 -15.78
CA VAL A 106 -12.30 -3.79 -16.20
C VAL A 106 -12.06 -3.89 -17.70
N LEU A 107 -12.91 -3.33 -18.55
CA LEU A 107 -12.80 -3.54 -19.99
C LEU A 107 -11.65 -2.71 -20.56
N ASP A 108 -11.66 -1.39 -20.37
CA ASP A 108 -10.70 -0.46 -20.97
C ASP A 108 -9.28 -0.64 -20.40
N GLU A 109 -9.14 -1.01 -19.12
CA GLU A 109 -7.84 -1.33 -18.51
C GLU A 109 -7.20 -2.63 -19.04
N ASN A 110 -7.99 -3.53 -19.63
CA ASN A 110 -7.53 -4.83 -20.14
C ASN A 110 -7.55 -4.93 -21.67
N LEU A 111 -8.08 -3.91 -22.37
CA LEU A 111 -8.02 -3.84 -23.82
C LEU A 111 -6.58 -3.56 -24.30
N PRO A 112 -6.08 -4.31 -25.30
CA PRO A 112 -4.78 -4.06 -25.89
C PRO A 112 -4.79 -2.70 -26.60
N GLY A 113 -4.05 -1.73 -26.05
CA GLY A 113 -3.94 -0.38 -26.60
C GLY A 113 -3.73 0.72 -25.55
N ASN A 114 -4.12 0.48 -24.29
CA ASN A 114 -4.04 1.48 -23.22
C ASN A 114 -2.88 1.26 -22.22
N ARG A 115 -2.02 0.25 -22.46
CA ARG A 115 -0.79 0.00 -21.69
C ARG A 115 0.43 0.28 -22.57
N SER A 116 1.48 0.84 -22.02
CA SER A 116 2.73 1.09 -22.75
C SER A 116 3.29 -0.24 -23.32
N PRO A 117 3.91 -0.24 -24.52
CA PRO A 117 4.34 -1.46 -25.22
C PRO A 117 5.22 -2.42 -24.40
N LEU A 118 5.93 -1.91 -23.38
CA LEU A 118 6.83 -2.69 -22.52
C LEU A 118 6.11 -3.73 -21.65
N ALA A 119 4.81 -3.57 -21.36
CA ALA A 119 4.06 -4.53 -20.55
C ALA A 119 3.79 -5.88 -21.28
N TYR A 120 3.83 -5.89 -22.62
CA TYR A 120 3.66 -7.11 -23.41
C TYR A 120 4.94 -7.94 -23.52
N ALA A 121 6.12 -7.30 -23.46
CA ALA A 121 7.39 -7.97 -23.67
C ALA A 121 7.66 -9.08 -22.64
N GLN A 122 7.18 -8.92 -21.41
CA GLN A 122 7.41 -9.90 -20.34
C GLN A 122 6.33 -10.98 -20.24
N THR A 123 5.11 -10.70 -20.69
CA THR A 123 3.97 -11.63 -20.53
C THR A 123 3.79 -12.57 -21.74
N GLN A 124 4.34 -12.21 -22.91
CA GLN A 124 4.27 -13.07 -24.11
C GLN A 124 5.15 -14.31 -24.05
N LEU A 125 6.10 -14.39 -23.11
CA LEU A 125 6.96 -15.57 -22.93
C LEU A 125 6.31 -16.70 -22.11
N LEU A 126 5.15 -16.46 -21.47
CA LEU A 126 4.53 -17.40 -20.53
C LEU A 126 3.13 -17.88 -20.94
N ALA A 127 2.57 -17.38 -22.04
CA ALA A 127 1.29 -17.84 -22.54
C ALA A 127 1.48 -19.05 -23.46
N PRO A 128 0.97 -20.25 -23.12
CA PRO A 128 1.03 -21.40 -24.02
C PRO A 128 0.22 -21.08 -25.28
N GLN A 129 0.90 -21.03 -26.41
CA GLN A 129 0.26 -20.88 -27.72
C GLN A 129 -0.55 -22.14 -28.01
N ARG A 130 -1.88 -22.02 -28.03
CA ARG A 130 -2.73 -23.10 -28.58
C ARG A 130 -2.45 -23.18 -30.08
N LEU A 131 -1.82 -24.27 -30.49
CA LEU A 131 -1.76 -24.70 -31.88
C LEU A 131 -3.20 -24.79 -32.40
N ARG A 132 -3.53 -24.04 -33.45
CA ARG A 132 -4.75 -24.27 -34.22
C ARG A 132 -4.42 -25.34 -35.26
N ASP A 133 -5.11 -26.47 -35.18
CA ASP A 133 -5.29 -27.38 -36.32
C ASP A 133 -6.26 -26.76 -37.34
#